data_AF-A0A9X3N8X0-F1
#
_entry.id   AF-A0A9X3N8X0-F1
#
_cell.length_a   1.000
_cell.length_b   1.000
_cell.length_c   1.000
_cell.angle_alpha   90.00
_cell.angle_beta   90.00
_cell.angle_gamma   90.00
#
_symmetry.space_group_name_H-M   'P 1'
#
loop_
_entity.id
_entity.type
_entity.pdbx_description
1 polymer ?
#
loop_
_entity_poly.entity_id
_entity_poly.type
_entity_poly.pdbx_seq_one_letter_code
_entity_poly.pdbx_strand_id
1 'polypeptide(L)'
;MQARADRADGAPPRADEELSIGQMVLANRPHRLVRDLSKVLVTTLASAGFFVVNANAWGIADQLAVARLLLIMLLAVGGLGVWLVVAHSLWERPDHARDPALTQRANTATVVTLLLGLLFSYAVLYVAVLGGMALVVPEGFMESSLGHPAGFGDYAAAAWFAASMATVVGAIGSGLENDDEVHETISRYRPRVPQEPR
;
A
#
# COMPACT_ATOMS: atom_id res chain seq x y z
N MET A 1 -52.70 -19.03 49.76
CA MET A 1 -53.23 -19.22 48.39
C MET A 1 -52.90 -17.96 47.60
N GLN A 2 -52.16 -18.10 46.49
CA GLN A 2 -51.77 -17.11 45.46
C GLN A 2 -51.07 -15.80 45.84
N ALA A 3 -49.89 -15.58 45.25
CA ALA A 3 -49.64 -14.39 44.43
C ALA A 3 -48.55 -14.69 43.39
N ARG A 4 -48.81 -14.28 42.16
CA ARG A 4 -48.11 -14.56 40.92
C ARG A 4 -47.24 -13.35 40.57
N ALA A 5 -46.09 -13.61 39.95
CA ALA A 5 -45.32 -12.73 39.09
C ALA A 5 -44.78 -11.41 39.67
N ASP A 6 -43.46 -11.29 39.71
CA ASP A 6 -42.85 -10.19 38.96
C ASP A 6 -41.52 -10.64 38.33
N ARG A 7 -41.41 -10.37 37.03
CA ARG A 7 -40.29 -10.68 36.15
C ARG A 7 -39.94 -9.36 35.47
N ALA A 8 -38.91 -8.67 35.99
CA ALA A 8 -38.27 -7.46 35.44
C ALA A 8 -37.44 -6.90 36.62
N ASP A 9 -36.15 -6.55 36.57
CA ASP A 9 -35.32 -6.13 35.46
C ASP A 9 -33.87 -6.53 35.75
N GLY A 10 -33.33 -7.45 34.95
CA GLY A 10 -31.90 -7.50 34.71
C GLY A 10 -31.57 -6.39 33.73
N ALA A 11 -31.24 -5.19 34.23
CA ALA A 11 -30.53 -4.24 33.39
C ALA A 11 -29.13 -4.81 33.12
N PRO A 12 -28.75 -5.14 31.87
CA PRO A 12 -27.38 -5.51 31.60
C PRO A 12 -26.48 -4.28 31.88
N PRO A 13 -25.27 -4.49 32.42
CA PRO A 13 -24.32 -3.40 32.59
C PRO A 13 -24.05 -2.76 31.23
N ARG A 14 -24.22 -1.44 31.15
CA ARG A 14 -23.84 -0.62 30.01
C ARG A 14 -22.37 -0.88 29.68
N ALA A 15 -22.12 -1.55 28.55
CA ALA A 15 -20.81 -1.91 28.04
C ALA A 15 -20.30 -0.85 27.03
N ASP A 16 -20.62 0.43 27.28
CA ASP A 16 -20.43 1.54 26.34
C ASP A 16 -19.53 2.68 26.84
N GLU A 17 -18.95 2.58 28.04
CA GLU A 17 -17.91 3.47 28.60
C GLU A 17 -16.85 2.56 29.23
N GLU A 18 -15.60 2.39 28.80
CA GLU A 18 -14.65 3.23 28.10
C GLU A 18 -13.79 2.31 27.22
N LEU A 19 -13.97 2.32 25.90
CA LEU A 19 -12.92 1.80 25.03
C LEU A 19 -11.74 2.77 25.18
N SER A 20 -10.79 2.43 26.06
CA SER A 20 -9.51 3.14 26.19
C SER A 20 -8.96 3.42 24.79
N ILE A 21 -8.42 4.62 24.54
CA ILE A 21 -7.88 5.02 23.23
C ILE A 21 -6.98 3.91 22.64
N GLY A 22 -6.26 3.16 23.49
CA GLY A 22 -5.50 1.98 23.09
C GLY A 22 -6.32 0.86 22.43
N GLN A 23 -7.51 0.54 22.95
CA GLN A 23 -8.42 -0.45 22.34
C GLN A 23 -9.08 0.05 21.05
N MET A 24 -9.42 1.34 20.95
CA MET A 24 -9.87 1.95 19.68
C MET A 24 -8.75 1.93 18.62
N VAL A 25 -7.50 2.19 19.03
CA VAL A 25 -6.32 2.12 18.15
C VAL A 25 -6.04 0.67 17.73
N LEU A 26 -6.18 -0.32 18.63
CA LEU A 26 -5.99 -1.74 18.32
C LEU A 26 -7.12 -2.32 17.45
N ALA A 27 -8.35 -1.79 17.57
CA ALA A 27 -9.46 -2.13 16.67
C ALA A 27 -9.16 -1.74 15.21
N ASN A 28 -8.34 -0.70 14.99
CA ASN A 28 -7.88 -0.27 13.67
C ASN A 28 -6.72 -1.11 13.09
N ARG A 29 -6.38 -2.25 13.73
CA ARG A 29 -5.30 -3.21 13.36
C ARG A 29 -4.01 -2.53 12.84
N PRO A 30 -3.36 -1.67 13.64
CA PRO A 30 -2.23 -0.85 13.22
C PRO A 30 -1.01 -1.68 12.79
N HIS A 31 -0.85 -2.88 13.38
CA HIS A 31 0.20 -3.82 13.03
C HIS A 31 0.08 -4.33 11.58
N ARG A 32 -1.14 -4.49 11.06
CA ARG A 32 -1.38 -4.92 9.68
C ARG A 32 -1.03 -3.79 8.70
N LEU A 33 -1.46 -2.57 9.00
CA LEU A 33 -1.13 -1.39 8.20
C LEU A 33 0.38 -1.18 8.09
N VAL A 34 1.10 -1.25 9.22
CA VAL A 34 2.57 -1.11 9.21
C VAL A 34 3.23 -2.23 8.42
N ARG A 35 2.80 -3.49 8.59
CA ARG A 35 3.35 -4.64 7.84
C ARG A 35 3.16 -4.48 6.33
N ASP A 36 1.95 -4.12 5.90
CA ASP A 36 1.62 -4.01 4.49
C ASP A 36 2.38 -2.83 3.85
N LEU A 37 2.50 -1.69 4.54
CA LEU A 37 3.32 -0.56 4.09
C LEU A 37 4.82 -0.90 4.04
N SER A 38 5.37 -1.60 5.04
CA SER A 38 6.76 -2.07 5.02
C SER A 38 7.02 -3.01 3.85
N LYS A 39 6.07 -3.90 3.52
CA LYS A 39 6.17 -4.77 2.34
C LYS A 39 6.19 -3.98 1.04
N VAL A 40 5.28 -3.03 0.87
CA VAL A 40 5.28 -2.11 -0.30
C VAL A 40 6.65 -1.44 -0.43
N LEU A 41 7.17 -0.88 0.67
CA LEU A 41 8.46 -0.17 0.64
C LEU A 41 9.63 -1.08 0.25
N VAL A 42 9.74 -2.26 0.86
CA VAL A 42 10.83 -3.20 0.57
C VAL A 42 10.76 -3.70 -0.87
N THR A 43 9.58 -4.09 -1.34
CA THR A 43 9.38 -4.56 -2.72
C THR A 43 9.63 -3.44 -3.74
N THR A 44 9.19 -2.22 -3.45
CA THR A 44 9.46 -1.03 -4.29
C THR A 44 10.96 -0.76 -4.37
N LEU A 45 11.68 -0.71 -3.25
CA LEU A 45 13.12 -0.43 -3.21
C LEU A 45 13.93 -1.53 -3.92
N ALA A 46 13.62 -2.79 -3.67
CA ALA A 46 14.25 -3.92 -4.35
C ALA A 46 14.04 -3.84 -5.87
N SER A 47 12.81 -3.55 -6.30
CA SER A 47 12.46 -3.40 -7.71
C SER A 47 13.18 -2.20 -8.34
N ALA A 48 13.28 -1.09 -7.63
CA ALA A 48 14.01 0.09 -8.10
C ALA A 48 15.49 -0.26 -8.35
N GLY A 49 16.13 -0.99 -7.45
CA GLY A 49 17.51 -1.47 -7.63
C GLY A 49 17.68 -2.33 -8.89
N PHE A 50 16.70 -3.20 -9.20
CA PHE A 50 16.70 -3.98 -10.44
C PHE A 50 16.66 -3.08 -11.68
N PHE A 51 15.80 -2.07 -11.72
CA PHE A 51 15.73 -1.15 -12.86
C PHE A 51 16.96 -0.23 -12.97
N VAL A 52 17.56 0.15 -11.84
CA VAL A 52 18.77 0.98 -11.79
C VAL A 52 19.93 0.34 -12.53
N VAL A 53 20.10 -0.98 -12.46
CA VAL A 53 21.23 -1.70 -13.09
C VAL A 53 20.89 -2.31 -14.45
N ASN A 54 19.68 -2.07 -14.96
CA ASN A 54 19.18 -2.72 -16.17
C ASN A 54 19.24 -1.78 -17.38
N ALA A 55 20.21 -2.01 -18.28
CA ALA A 55 20.41 -1.20 -19.48
C ALA A 55 19.19 -1.15 -20.41
N ASN A 56 18.38 -2.22 -20.47
CA ASN A 56 17.14 -2.18 -21.26
C ASN A 56 16.13 -1.19 -20.69
N ALA A 57 16.11 -0.99 -19.36
CA ALA A 57 15.23 -0.01 -18.74
C ALA A 57 15.65 1.41 -19.13
N TRP A 58 16.95 1.69 -19.18
CA TRP A 58 17.48 2.99 -19.59
C TRP A 58 17.18 3.27 -21.07
N GLY A 59 17.40 2.29 -21.95
CA GLY A 59 17.12 2.42 -23.39
C GLY A 59 15.63 2.56 -23.71
N ILE A 60 14.73 1.96 -22.92
CA ILE A 60 13.29 2.23 -23.02
C ILE A 60 13.00 3.67 -22.59
N ALA A 61 13.58 4.12 -21.48
CA ALA A 61 13.34 5.46 -20.95
C ALA A 61 13.82 6.57 -21.90
N ASP A 62 14.97 6.39 -22.55
CA ASP A 62 15.54 7.32 -23.53
C ASP A 62 14.60 7.57 -24.72
N GLN A 63 13.89 6.53 -25.17
CA GLN A 63 12.94 6.64 -26.29
C GLN A 63 11.60 7.27 -25.89
N LEU A 64 11.35 7.50 -24.61
CA LEU A 64 10.09 8.06 -24.13
C LEU A 64 10.15 9.58 -24.02
N ALA A 65 9.25 10.26 -24.74
CA ALA A 65 9.02 11.68 -24.53
C ALA A 65 8.62 11.96 -23.07
N VAL A 66 8.99 13.13 -22.55
CA VAL A 66 8.66 13.59 -21.18
C VAL A 66 7.16 13.46 -20.88
N ALA A 67 6.28 13.73 -21.85
CA ALA A 67 4.84 13.56 -21.70
C ALA A 67 4.42 12.10 -21.42
N ARG A 68 5.11 11.12 -22.02
CA ARG A 68 4.86 9.69 -21.76
C ARG A 68 5.36 9.29 -20.38
N LEU A 69 6.52 9.78 -19.94
CA LEU A 69 7.04 9.55 -18.59
C LEU A 69 6.10 10.13 -17.52
N LEU A 70 5.58 11.34 -17.75
CA LEU A 70 4.56 11.95 -16.89
C LEU A 70 3.30 11.08 -16.81
N LEU A 71 2.79 10.61 -17.95
CA LEU A 71 1.62 9.72 -17.97
C LEU A 71 1.87 8.42 -17.19
N ILE A 72 3.03 7.78 -17.40
CA ILE A 72 3.40 6.55 -16.70
C ILE A 72 3.47 6.77 -15.19
N MET A 73 4.08 7.87 -14.74
CA MET A 73 4.09 8.24 -13.32
C MET A 73 2.68 8.44 -12.76
N LEU A 74 1.83 9.20 -13.46
CA LEU A 74 0.46 9.44 -13.02
C LEU A 74 -0.33 8.13 -12.92
N LEU A 75 -0.14 7.22 -13.86
CA LEU A 75 -0.74 5.88 -13.82
C LEU A 75 -0.19 5.02 -12.68
N ALA A 76 1.11 5.08 -12.40
CA ALA A 76 1.72 4.34 -11.31
C ALA A 76 1.25 4.85 -9.93
N VAL A 77 1.29 6.17 -9.72
CA VAL A 77 0.83 6.83 -8.49
C VAL A 77 -0.68 6.67 -8.30
N GLY A 78 -1.46 6.87 -9.37
CA GLY A 78 -2.91 6.67 -9.34
C GLY A 78 -3.28 5.21 -9.09
N GLY A 79 -2.57 4.27 -9.72
CA GLY A 79 -2.72 2.83 -9.51
C GLY A 79 -2.44 2.42 -8.07
N LEU A 80 -1.34 2.91 -7.47
CA LEU A 80 -1.03 2.70 -6.06
C LEU A 80 -2.10 3.34 -5.14
N GLY A 81 -2.60 4.52 -5.50
CA GLY A 81 -3.71 5.16 -4.78
C GLY A 81 -4.99 4.34 -4.79
N VAL A 82 -5.40 3.86 -5.97
CA VAL A 82 -6.55 2.95 -6.13
C VAL A 82 -6.34 1.67 -5.33
N TRP A 83 -5.15 1.08 -5.42
CA TRP A 83 -4.76 -0.10 -4.65
C TRP A 83 -4.93 0.12 -3.14
N LEU A 84 -4.41 1.21 -2.58
CA LEU A 84 -4.52 1.51 -1.15
C LEU A 84 -5.97 1.74 -0.71
N VAL A 85 -6.77 2.44 -1.53
CA VAL A 85 -8.20 2.67 -1.25
C VAL A 85 -8.95 1.33 -1.17
N VAL A 86 -8.69 0.41 -2.09
CA VAL A 86 -9.31 -0.92 -2.13
C VAL A 86 -8.79 -1.79 -0.97
N ALA A 87 -7.47 -1.85 -0.75
CA ALA A 87 -6.84 -2.71 0.25
C ALA A 87 -7.20 -2.30 1.69
N HIS A 88 -7.33 -1.01 1.96
CA HIS A 88 -7.61 -0.50 3.31
C HIS A 88 -9.06 -0.08 3.53
N SER A 89 -9.95 -0.28 2.56
CA SER A 89 -11.37 0.11 2.64
C SER A 89 -11.55 1.55 3.12
N LEU A 90 -10.65 2.45 2.70
CA LEU A 90 -10.66 3.88 3.07
C LEU A 90 -11.92 4.62 2.56
N TRP A 91 -12.73 3.95 1.74
CA TRP A 91 -13.99 4.47 1.25
C TRP A 91 -15.10 4.31 2.29
N GLU A 92 -15.28 5.35 3.10
CA GLU A 92 -16.40 5.45 4.02
C GLU A 92 -17.70 5.55 3.21
N ARG A 93 -18.54 4.50 3.29
CA ARG A 93 -19.87 4.49 2.68
C ARG A 93 -20.81 5.34 3.54
N PRO A 94 -21.67 6.19 2.95
CA PRO A 94 -22.61 7.00 3.71
C PRO A 94 -23.64 6.07 4.37
N ASP A 95 -23.37 5.66 5.60
CA ASP A 95 -24.33 4.88 6.38
C ASP A 95 -25.22 5.82 7.19
N HIS A 96 -26.50 5.80 6.84
CA HIS A 96 -27.71 6.15 7.61
C HIS A 96 -27.68 7.28 8.69
N ALA A 97 -26.92 8.37 8.52
CA ALA A 97 -27.12 9.58 9.35
C ALA A 97 -26.51 10.90 8.83
N ARG A 98 -25.54 10.86 7.89
CA ARG A 98 -24.84 12.07 7.39
C ARG A 98 -25.29 12.45 5.98
N ASP A 99 -25.45 13.76 5.78
CA ASP A 99 -25.75 14.37 4.48
C ASP A 99 -24.74 13.85 3.42
N PRO A 100 -25.21 13.20 2.34
CA PRO A 100 -24.34 12.61 1.32
C PRO A 100 -23.38 13.64 0.69
N ALA A 101 -23.75 14.93 0.66
CA ALA A 101 -22.89 15.99 0.17
C ALA A 101 -21.67 16.27 1.09
N LEU A 102 -21.82 16.09 2.40
CA LEU A 102 -20.73 16.23 3.38
C LEU A 102 -19.78 15.04 3.34
N THR A 103 -20.31 13.82 3.20
CA THR A 103 -19.50 12.60 3.05
C THR A 103 -18.70 12.62 1.74
N GLN A 104 -19.27 13.11 0.64
CA GLN A 104 -18.56 13.23 -0.63
C GLN A 104 -17.41 14.25 -0.58
N ARG A 105 -17.60 15.39 0.10
CA ARG A 105 -16.56 16.40 0.30
C ARG A 105 -15.42 15.87 1.17
N ALA A 106 -15.75 15.17 2.25
CA ALA A 106 -14.77 14.53 3.12
C ALA A 106 -13.93 13.48 2.37
N ASN A 107 -14.58 12.60 1.59
CA ASN A 107 -13.89 11.60 0.79
C ASN A 107 -12.98 12.23 -0.29
N THR A 108 -13.43 13.32 -0.92
CA THR A 108 -12.61 14.06 -1.90
C THR A 108 -11.37 14.64 -1.23
N ALA A 109 -11.51 15.26 -0.05
CA ALA A 109 -10.38 15.80 0.70
C ALA A 109 -9.40 14.69 1.12
N THR A 110 -9.89 13.53 1.53
CA THR A 110 -9.06 12.35 1.85
C THR A 110 -8.30 11.86 0.62
N VAL A 111 -8.96 11.71 -0.53
CA VAL A 111 -8.31 11.28 -1.78
C VAL A 111 -7.25 12.28 -2.24
N VAL A 112 -7.55 13.59 -2.21
CA VAL A 112 -6.58 14.64 -2.60
C VAL A 112 -5.37 14.62 -1.67
N THR A 113 -5.59 14.50 -0.35
CA THR A 113 -4.51 14.44 0.64
C THR A 113 -3.65 13.19 0.44
N LEU A 114 -4.28 12.04 0.17
CA LEU A 114 -3.61 10.78 -0.09
C LEU A 114 -2.78 10.86 -1.38
N LEU A 115 -3.34 11.39 -2.46
CA LEU A 115 -2.63 11.59 -3.73
C LEU A 115 -1.43 12.53 -3.59
N LEU A 116 -1.57 13.63 -2.84
CA LEU A 116 -0.46 14.53 -2.54
C LEU A 116 0.64 13.82 -1.75
N GLY A 117 0.27 13.02 -0.75
CA GLY A 117 1.22 12.21 0.03
C GLY A 117 1.93 11.16 -0.80
N LEU A 118 1.23 10.51 -1.74
CA LEU A 118 1.82 9.57 -2.69
C LEU A 118 2.75 10.25 -3.68
N LEU A 119 2.38 11.43 -4.20
CA LEU A 119 3.22 12.19 -5.10
C LEU A 119 4.51 12.66 -4.41
N PHE A 120 4.41 13.08 -3.15
CA PHE A 120 5.57 13.41 -2.33
C PHE A 120 6.47 12.18 -2.10
N SER A 121 5.88 11.05 -1.72
CA SER A 121 6.62 9.79 -1.55
C SER A 121 7.30 9.34 -2.85
N TYR A 122 6.61 9.49 -3.98
CA TYR A 122 7.17 9.21 -5.31
C TYR A 122 8.34 10.13 -5.63
N ALA A 123 8.24 11.43 -5.32
CA ALA A 123 9.35 12.36 -5.52
C ALA A 123 10.58 11.99 -4.69
N VAL A 124 10.40 11.57 -3.43
CA VAL A 124 11.49 11.06 -2.58
C VAL A 124 12.11 9.80 -3.19
N LEU A 125 11.29 8.85 -3.63
CA LEU A 125 11.76 7.63 -4.31
C LEU A 125 12.54 7.99 -5.58
N TYR A 126 12.02 8.89 -6.41
CA TYR A 126 12.66 9.34 -7.65
C TYR A 126 14.04 9.95 -7.38
N VAL A 127 14.15 10.84 -6.38
CA VAL A 127 15.44 11.44 -5.99
C VAL A 127 16.40 10.37 -5.48
N ALA A 128 15.92 9.41 -4.68
CA ALA A 128 16.74 8.30 -4.19
C ALA A 128 17.25 7.42 -5.34
N VAL A 129 16.40 7.10 -6.32
CA VAL A 129 16.76 6.33 -7.51
C VAL A 129 17.75 7.10 -8.39
N LEU A 130 17.51 8.39 -8.63
CA LEU A 130 18.41 9.24 -9.40
C LEU A 130 19.79 9.34 -8.74
N GLY A 131 19.84 9.57 -7.43
CA GLY A 131 21.09 9.56 -6.66
C GLY A 131 21.76 8.18 -6.68
N GLY A 132 20.99 7.10 -6.61
CA GLY A 132 21.48 5.73 -6.74
C GLY A 132 22.10 5.46 -8.11
N MET A 133 21.45 5.90 -9.20
CA MET A 133 22.01 5.80 -10.54
C MET A 133 23.29 6.61 -10.68
N ALA A 134 23.31 7.85 -10.21
CA ALA A 134 24.50 8.70 -10.26
C ALA A 134 25.69 8.11 -9.46
N LEU A 135 25.42 7.37 -8.39
CA LEU A 135 26.43 6.71 -7.58
C LEU A 135 26.93 5.39 -8.18
N VAL A 136 26.03 4.59 -8.76
CA VAL A 136 26.29 3.20 -9.15
C VAL A 136 26.61 3.05 -10.64
N VAL A 137 26.04 3.87 -11.51
CA VAL A 137 26.10 3.70 -12.98
C VAL A 137 27.15 4.64 -13.58
N PRO A 138 28.29 4.11 -14.07
CA PRO A 138 29.31 4.93 -14.71
C PRO A 138 28.81 5.57 -16.01
N GLU A 139 29.18 6.83 -16.25
CA GLU A 139 28.79 7.57 -17.46
C GLU A 139 29.13 6.81 -18.75
N GLY A 140 30.38 6.32 -18.88
CA GLY A 140 30.80 5.56 -20.07
C GLY A 140 30.04 4.24 -20.29
N PHE A 141 29.50 3.64 -19.23
CA PHE A 141 28.65 2.45 -19.37
C PHE A 141 27.26 2.82 -19.89
N MET A 142 26.70 3.92 -19.39
CA MET A 142 25.45 4.47 -19.93
C MET A 142 25.62 4.88 -21.41
N GLU A 143 26.70 5.58 -21.75
CA GLU A 143 27.01 6.00 -23.12
C GLU A 143 27.08 4.84 -24.11
N SER A 144 27.84 3.80 -23.74
CA SER A 144 27.96 2.60 -24.57
C SER A 144 26.65 1.81 -24.66
N SER A 145 25.80 1.86 -23.63
CA SER A 145 24.49 1.21 -23.62
C SER A 145 23.46 1.97 -24.47
N LEU A 146 23.46 3.31 -24.44
CA LEU A 146 22.50 4.15 -25.16
C LEU A 146 22.95 4.50 -26.58
N GLY A 147 24.26 4.45 -26.86
CA GLY A 147 24.81 4.77 -28.18
C GLY A 147 24.96 6.27 -28.46
N HIS A 148 24.86 7.12 -27.43
CA HIS A 148 25.10 8.56 -27.50
C HIS A 148 25.74 9.06 -26.19
N PRO A 149 26.30 10.28 -26.16
CA PRO A 149 26.82 10.88 -24.93
C PRO A 149 25.72 10.95 -23.86
N ALA A 150 26.03 10.51 -22.65
CA ALA A 150 25.09 10.44 -21.55
C ALA A 150 25.08 11.77 -20.80
N GLY A 151 23.90 12.37 -20.67
CA GLY A 151 23.69 13.59 -19.92
C GLY A 151 22.80 13.37 -18.70
N PHE A 152 22.66 14.43 -17.88
CA PHE A 152 21.75 14.42 -16.73
C PHE A 152 20.30 14.05 -17.13
N GLY A 153 19.87 14.42 -18.33
CA GLY A 153 18.55 14.08 -18.87
C GLY A 153 18.30 12.57 -18.96
N ASP A 154 19.31 11.80 -19.33
CA ASP A 154 19.19 10.35 -19.52
C ASP A 154 19.09 9.64 -18.17
N TYR A 155 19.90 10.06 -17.20
CA TYR A 155 19.78 9.64 -15.82
C TYR A 155 18.43 10.02 -15.23
N ALA A 156 17.96 11.24 -15.48
CA ALA A 156 16.66 11.72 -15.01
C ALA A 156 15.49 10.92 -15.61
N ALA A 157 15.53 10.60 -16.91
CA ALA A 157 14.52 9.81 -17.60
C ALA A 157 14.53 8.35 -17.12
N ALA A 158 15.71 7.74 -17.03
CA ALA A 158 15.87 6.37 -16.56
C ALA A 158 15.43 6.21 -15.10
N ALA A 159 15.81 7.14 -14.23
CA ALA A 159 15.36 7.14 -12.84
C ALA A 159 13.83 7.31 -12.73
N TRP A 160 13.23 8.11 -13.63
CA TRP A 160 11.80 8.35 -13.64
C TRP A 160 11.06 7.07 -14.02
N PHE A 161 11.50 6.44 -15.10
CA PHE A 161 10.95 5.15 -15.55
C PHE A 161 11.12 4.07 -14.47
N ALA A 162 12.31 3.94 -13.89
CA ALA A 162 12.62 2.99 -12.83
C ALA A 162 11.71 3.19 -11.60
N ALA A 163 11.56 4.44 -11.12
CA ALA A 163 10.71 4.76 -9.98
C ALA A 163 9.23 4.44 -10.26
N SER A 164 8.75 4.71 -11.48
CA SER A 164 7.38 4.37 -11.89
C SER A 164 7.14 2.87 -11.92
N MET A 165 8.03 2.10 -12.55
CA MET A 165 7.90 0.64 -12.61
C MET A 165 8.03 0.01 -11.22
N ALA A 166 8.97 0.47 -10.40
CA ALA A 166 9.12 0.05 -9.03
C ALA A 166 7.87 0.31 -8.19
N THR A 167 7.20 1.46 -8.39
CA THR A 167 5.93 1.79 -7.71
C THR A 167 4.83 0.80 -8.08
N VAL A 168 4.71 0.45 -9.37
CA VAL A 168 3.74 -0.55 -9.84
C VAL A 168 4.04 -1.93 -9.23
N VAL A 169 5.31 -2.36 -9.25
CA VAL A 169 5.71 -3.64 -8.66
C VAL A 169 5.49 -3.65 -7.14
N GLY A 170 5.76 -2.54 -6.44
CA GLY A 170 5.52 -2.43 -5.00
C GLY A 170 4.05 -2.52 -4.62
N ALA A 171 3.18 -1.88 -5.40
CA ALA A 171 1.73 -2.00 -5.23
C ALA A 171 1.28 -3.47 -5.38
N ILE A 172 1.68 -4.12 -6.47
CA ILE A 172 1.32 -5.52 -6.76
C ILE A 172 1.91 -6.47 -5.71
N GLY A 173 3.20 -6.32 -5.38
CA GLY A 173 3.91 -7.18 -4.43
C GLY A 173 3.34 -7.12 -3.02
N SER A 174 2.72 -6.01 -2.64
CA SER A 174 2.02 -5.91 -1.35
C SER A 174 0.70 -6.68 -1.29
N GLY A 175 0.09 -6.97 -2.44
CA GLY A 175 -1.22 -7.61 -2.55
C GLY A 175 -1.21 -9.13 -2.70
N LEU A 176 -0.16 -9.68 -3.30
CA LEU A 176 -0.07 -11.11 -3.61
C LEU A 176 0.24 -11.98 -2.37
N GLU A 177 0.62 -11.37 -1.24
CA GLU A 177 1.03 -12.09 -0.01
C GLU A 177 -0.03 -12.03 1.11
N ASN A 178 -1.29 -12.29 0.75
CA ASN A 178 -2.39 -12.52 1.72
C ASN A 178 -2.71 -14.01 1.92
N ASP A 179 -2.02 -14.93 1.23
CA ASP A 179 -2.31 -16.37 1.30
C ASP A 179 -1.48 -17.14 2.37
N ASP A 180 -0.77 -16.44 3.26
CA ASP A 180 -0.17 -17.09 4.45
C ASP A 180 -1.16 -17.26 5.62
N GLU A 181 -2.45 -16.98 5.40
CA GLU A 181 -3.55 -17.49 6.24
C GLU A 181 -3.85 -18.99 5.94
N VAL A 182 -2.95 -19.69 5.23
CA VAL A 182 -3.02 -21.15 5.01
C VAL A 182 -2.56 -21.96 6.23
N HIS A 183 -1.99 -21.32 7.27
CA HIS A 183 -1.64 -22.04 8.52
C HIS A 183 -2.73 -22.05 9.60
N GLU A 184 -3.91 -21.46 9.38
CA GLU A 184 -5.03 -21.60 10.32
C GLU A 184 -6.02 -22.74 9.98
N THR A 185 -5.90 -23.35 8.80
CA THR A 185 -6.78 -24.46 8.38
C THR A 185 -6.28 -25.85 8.76
N ILE A 186 -5.03 -26.01 9.21
CA ILE A 186 -4.49 -27.35 9.58
C ILE A 186 -4.78 -27.72 11.05
N SER A 187 -5.11 -26.76 11.92
CA SER A 187 -5.33 -27.06 13.36
C SER A 187 -6.78 -27.33 13.76
N ARG A 188 -7.79 -26.96 12.94
CA ARG A 188 -9.21 -27.06 13.33
C ARG A 188 -9.86 -28.43 13.10
N TYR A 189 -9.17 -29.40 12.50
CA TYR A 189 -9.66 -30.77 12.33
C TYR A 189 -8.74 -31.82 12.96
N ARG A 190 -8.42 -31.65 14.26
CA ARG A 190 -8.06 -32.81 15.10
C ARG A 190 -9.27 -33.15 15.98
N PRO A 191 -10.11 -34.14 15.60
CA PRO A 191 -11.04 -34.74 16.53
C PRO A 191 -10.23 -35.29 17.72
N ARG A 192 -10.51 -34.80 18.93
CA ARG A 192 -10.07 -35.49 20.15
C ARG A 192 -10.80 -36.82 20.17
N VAL A 193 -10.12 -37.91 19.85
CA VAL A 193 -10.61 -39.25 20.12
C VAL A 193 -10.73 -39.38 21.64
N PRO A 194 -11.92 -39.61 22.21
CA PRO A 194 -12.07 -39.83 23.64
C PRO A 194 -11.24 -41.03 24.05
N GLN A 195 -10.41 -40.89 25.09
CA GLN A 195 -9.79 -42.05 25.72
C GLN A 195 -10.88 -42.76 26.53
N GLU A 196 -11.18 -44.00 26.16
CA GLU A 196 -12.06 -44.84 26.96
C GLU A 196 -11.41 -45.14 28.31
N PRO A 197 -12.16 -45.02 29.42
CA PRO A 197 -11.70 -45.43 30.74
C PRO A 197 -11.57 -46.97 30.78
N ARG A 198 -10.47 -47.43 31.39
CA ARG A 198 -10.13 -48.85 31.62
C ARG A 198 -11.20 -49.62 32.39
#